data_AF-W7FFX0-F1
#
_entry.id   AF-W7FFX0-F1
#
_cell.length_a   1.000
_cell.length_b   1.000
_cell.length_c   1.000
_cell.angle_alpha   90.00
_cell.angle_beta   90.00
_cell.angle_gamma   90.00
#
_symmetry.space_group_name_H-M   'P 1'
#
loop_
_entity.id
_entity.type
_entity.pdbx_description
1 polymer ?
#
loop_
_entity_poly.entity_id
_entity_poly.type
_entity_poly.pdbx_seq_one_letter_code
_entity_poly.pdbx_strand_id
1 'polypeptide(L)'
;MEKNLAEKIEKGCLMCGCGLGGVAASIGIFGTIAVNEWTKAATATATQKGIEAGINVVIKTLKTSLTIQGVSAAKWKTLITAENYANETLVGGVIRELGSTLCGGSEDTGGSFCLFTIKSQKLTQAINGHVPNAISKGTAEVVTVTKAEMGKVTATGGSYFTGIIVSVVVIVVIVLVMITIYLILRHRRKSKMTKKLQYMKLLKE
;
A
#
# COMPACT_ATOMS: atom_id res chain seq x y z
N MET A 1 -10.22 36.52 -6.11
CA MET A 1 -9.44 35.69 -7.05
C MET A 1 -8.18 35.25 -6.32
N GLU A 2 -8.19 34.07 -5.71
CA GLU A 2 -6.97 33.36 -5.29
C GLU A 2 -7.27 31.86 -5.47
N LYS A 3 -7.38 31.45 -6.73
CA LYS A 3 -7.54 30.03 -7.08
C LYS A 3 -6.16 29.38 -6.93
N ASN A 4 -6.05 28.60 -5.86
CA ASN A 4 -4.84 27.99 -5.33
C ASN A 4 -4.16 27.10 -6.40
N LEU A 5 -2.86 27.32 -6.65
CA LEU A 5 -2.04 26.53 -7.57
C LEU A 5 -2.14 25.01 -7.29
N ALA A 6 -2.42 24.61 -6.05
CA ALA A 6 -2.60 23.21 -5.68
C ALA A 6 -3.76 22.52 -6.42
N GLU A 7 -4.85 23.24 -6.70
CA GLU A 7 -6.03 22.68 -7.37
C GLU A 7 -5.76 22.40 -8.87
N LYS A 8 -4.85 23.18 -9.49
CA LYS A 8 -4.39 22.95 -10.87
C LYS A 8 -3.41 21.79 -10.97
N ILE A 9 -2.50 21.66 -10.00
CA ILE A 9 -1.57 20.52 -9.94
C ILE A 9 -2.34 19.22 -9.66
N GLU A 10 -3.38 19.28 -8.84
CA GLU A 10 -4.27 18.13 -8.55
C GLU A 10 -5.05 17.69 -9.79
N LYS A 11 -5.53 18.63 -10.64
CA LYS A 11 -6.23 18.28 -11.89
C LYS A 11 -5.29 17.77 -12.99
N GLY A 12 -4.05 18.24 -13.03
CA GLY A 12 -3.01 17.71 -13.93
C GLY A 12 -2.55 16.31 -13.54
N CYS A 13 -2.41 16.04 -12.24
CA CYS A 13 -2.07 14.72 -11.72
C CYS A 13 -3.25 13.73 -11.84
N LEU A 14 -4.51 14.19 -11.70
CA LEU A 14 -5.69 13.36 -11.94
C LEU A 14 -5.85 12.97 -13.41
N MET A 15 -5.50 13.85 -14.35
CA MET A 15 -5.56 13.51 -15.79
C MET A 15 -4.42 12.60 -16.24
N CYS A 16 -3.23 12.66 -15.62
CA CYS A 16 -2.20 11.62 -15.83
C CYS A 16 -2.50 10.30 -15.09
N GLY A 17 -3.38 10.32 -14.08
CA GLY A 17 -3.77 9.15 -13.29
C GLY A 17 -4.99 8.39 -13.80
N CYS A 18 -5.76 8.94 -14.74
CA CYS A 18 -6.95 8.29 -15.33
C CYS A 18 -6.62 7.20 -16.37
N GLY A 19 -5.50 6.50 -16.17
CA GLY A 19 -5.14 5.27 -16.87
C GLY A 19 -4.70 4.14 -15.93
N LEU A 20 -4.90 4.29 -14.60
CA LEU A 20 -4.53 3.30 -13.56
C LEU A 20 -5.46 2.06 -13.54
N GLY A 21 -5.86 1.58 -14.70
CA GLY A 21 -6.42 0.24 -14.87
C GLY A 21 -5.31 -0.71 -15.31
N GLY A 22 -4.68 -1.38 -14.36
CA GLY A 22 -3.84 -2.54 -14.63
C GLY A 22 -2.33 -2.30 -14.66
N VAL A 23 -1.65 -3.43 -14.50
CA VAL A 23 -0.20 -3.72 -14.34
C VAL A 23 0.76 -3.00 -15.32
N ALA A 24 0.27 -2.18 -16.25
CA ALA A 24 1.08 -1.38 -17.18
C ALA A 24 1.59 -0.05 -16.57
N ALA A 25 0.93 0.51 -15.55
CA ALA A 25 1.28 1.83 -15.01
C ALA A 25 2.61 1.86 -14.23
N SER A 26 3.08 0.71 -13.73
CA SER A 26 4.42 0.58 -13.15
C SER A 26 5.52 0.67 -14.20
N ILE A 27 5.22 0.67 -15.50
CA ILE A 27 6.18 0.96 -16.57
C ILE A 27 6.08 2.45 -16.98
N GLY A 28 4.89 3.05 -16.89
CA GLY A 28 4.64 4.45 -17.29
C GLY A 28 5.32 5.50 -16.41
N ILE A 29 5.51 5.24 -15.11
CA ILE A 29 6.20 6.19 -14.20
C ILE A 29 7.72 6.24 -14.47
N PHE A 30 8.30 5.18 -15.04
CA PHE A 30 9.73 5.13 -15.39
C PHE A 30 10.00 5.48 -16.86
N GLY A 31 8.97 5.87 -17.61
CA GLY A 31 8.98 5.95 -19.07
C GLY A 31 9.42 7.28 -19.67
N THR A 32 10.56 7.88 -19.26
CA THR A 32 11.24 8.92 -20.07
C THR A 32 12.76 9.00 -19.90
N ILE A 33 13.37 8.24 -18.99
CA ILE A 33 14.84 8.21 -18.90
C ILE A 33 15.33 7.19 -19.93
N ALA A 34 16.37 7.54 -20.70
CA ALA A 34 16.96 6.68 -21.71
C ALA A 34 17.56 5.41 -21.08
N VAL A 35 16.72 4.41 -20.83
CA VAL A 35 17.09 3.10 -20.29
C VAL A 35 16.85 2.05 -21.35
N ASN A 36 17.84 1.19 -21.62
CA ASN A 36 17.69 0.10 -22.59
C ASN A 36 16.59 -0.89 -22.15
N GLU A 37 16.00 -1.63 -23.09
CA GLU A 37 14.90 -2.57 -22.83
C GLU A 37 15.24 -3.60 -21.75
N TRP A 38 16.50 -4.02 -21.71
CA TRP A 38 17.03 -4.95 -20.71
C TRP A 38 16.93 -4.40 -19.29
N THR A 39 17.30 -3.14 -19.06
CA THR A 39 17.22 -2.52 -17.73
C THR A 39 15.77 -2.25 -17.33
N LYS A 40 14.88 -1.97 -18.31
CA LYS A 40 13.44 -1.88 -18.05
C LYS A 40 12.87 -3.22 -17.60
N ALA A 41 13.20 -4.31 -18.30
CA ALA A 41 12.75 -5.67 -17.95
C ALA A 41 13.30 -6.13 -16.59
N ALA A 42 14.57 -5.86 -16.32
CA ALA A 42 15.21 -6.12 -15.03
C ALA A 42 14.53 -5.35 -13.88
N THR A 43 14.24 -4.07 -14.09
CA THR A 43 13.53 -3.23 -13.10
C THR A 43 12.11 -3.72 -12.85
N ALA A 44 11.37 -4.07 -13.91
CA ALA A 44 10.02 -4.62 -13.78
C ALA A 44 10.02 -5.94 -13.00
N THR A 45 10.99 -6.82 -13.28
CA THR A 45 11.12 -8.10 -12.57
C THR A 45 11.49 -7.89 -11.09
N ALA A 46 12.43 -6.98 -10.80
CA ALA A 46 12.84 -6.67 -9.44
C ALA A 46 11.71 -6.03 -8.63
N THR A 47 10.95 -5.10 -9.21
CA THR A 47 9.81 -4.47 -8.56
C THR A 47 8.68 -5.47 -8.30
N GLN A 48 8.39 -6.39 -9.23
CA GLN A 48 7.40 -7.45 -9.03
C GLN A 48 7.77 -8.36 -7.86
N LYS A 49 9.03 -8.83 -7.80
CA LYS A 49 9.52 -9.64 -6.67
C LYS A 49 9.50 -8.88 -5.36
N GLY A 50 9.86 -7.59 -5.38
CA GLY A 50 9.78 -6.71 -4.22
C GLY A 50 8.35 -6.60 -3.69
N ILE A 51 7.39 -6.32 -4.57
CA ILE A 51 5.97 -6.21 -4.22
C ILE A 51 5.44 -7.53 -3.65
N GLU A 52 5.76 -8.68 -4.27
CA GLU A 52 5.33 -9.98 -3.76
C GLU A 52 5.88 -10.25 -2.35
N ALA A 53 7.16 -9.95 -2.12
CA ALA A 53 7.76 -10.08 -0.80
C ALA A 53 7.09 -9.15 0.23
N GLY A 54 6.85 -7.89 -0.14
CA GLY A 54 6.15 -6.92 0.69
C GLY A 54 4.74 -7.35 1.08
N ILE A 55 3.95 -7.84 0.12
CA ILE A 55 2.60 -8.39 0.36
C ILE A 55 2.66 -9.54 1.35
N ASN A 56 3.62 -10.47 1.18
CA ASN A 56 3.77 -11.60 2.10
C ASN A 56 4.10 -11.11 3.53
N VAL A 57 4.92 -10.07 3.69
CA VAL A 57 5.22 -9.45 4.99
C VAL A 57 3.99 -8.75 5.59
N VAL A 58 3.20 -8.03 4.79
CA VAL A 58 1.93 -7.41 5.24
C VAL A 58 1.01 -8.49 5.78
N ILE A 59 0.73 -9.53 4.98
CA ILE A 59 -0.15 -10.65 5.35
C ILE A 59 0.34 -11.33 6.63
N LYS A 60 1.64 -11.66 6.70
CA LYS A 60 2.24 -12.32 7.87
C LYS A 60 2.07 -11.47 9.12
N THR A 61 2.37 -10.18 9.03
CA THR A 61 2.26 -9.25 10.16
C THR A 61 0.81 -9.13 10.64
N LEU A 62 -0.15 -9.00 9.72
CA LEU A 62 -1.58 -8.94 10.06
C LEU A 62 -2.05 -10.23 10.72
N LYS A 63 -1.72 -11.39 10.16
CA LYS A 63 -2.05 -12.71 10.74
C LYS A 63 -1.56 -12.82 12.18
N THR A 64 -0.31 -12.46 12.44
CA THR A 64 0.29 -12.59 13.77
C THR A 64 -0.25 -11.54 14.73
N SER A 65 -0.33 -10.27 14.33
CA SER A 65 -0.75 -9.19 15.21
C SER A 65 -2.23 -9.25 15.59
N LEU A 66 -3.09 -9.68 14.66
CA LEU A 66 -4.52 -9.80 14.90
C LEU A 66 -4.93 -11.25 15.22
N THR A 67 -3.97 -12.18 15.26
CA THR A 67 -4.20 -13.61 15.53
C THR A 67 -5.27 -14.24 14.62
N ILE A 68 -5.27 -13.85 13.35
CA ILE A 68 -6.28 -14.29 12.37
C ILE A 68 -6.01 -15.73 11.96
N GLN A 69 -7.01 -16.58 12.21
CA GLN A 69 -7.04 -17.98 11.78
C GLN A 69 -8.14 -18.20 10.74
N GLY A 70 -8.24 -19.42 10.19
CA GLY A 70 -9.31 -19.79 9.27
C GLY A 70 -9.19 -19.27 7.83
N VAL A 71 -8.08 -18.62 7.47
CA VAL A 71 -7.86 -18.09 6.11
C VAL A 71 -6.61 -18.69 5.47
N SER A 72 -6.82 -19.38 4.34
CA SER A 72 -5.75 -20.02 3.56
C SER A 72 -4.78 -18.99 2.97
N ALA A 73 -3.56 -19.43 2.66
CA ALA A 73 -2.56 -18.57 2.02
C ALA A 73 -3.03 -18.02 0.67
N ALA A 74 -3.72 -18.85 -0.13
CA ALA A 74 -4.29 -18.45 -1.42
C ALA A 74 -5.33 -17.32 -1.25
N LYS A 75 -6.26 -17.46 -0.30
CA LYS A 75 -7.30 -16.46 -0.03
C LYS A 75 -6.71 -15.14 0.49
N TRP A 76 -5.61 -15.18 1.23
CA TRP A 76 -4.91 -13.95 1.61
C TRP A 76 -4.30 -13.20 0.41
N LYS A 77 -3.71 -13.93 -0.55
CA LYS A 77 -3.14 -13.32 -1.76
C LYS A 77 -4.20 -12.72 -2.69
N THR A 78 -5.45 -13.16 -2.62
CA THR A 78 -6.57 -12.52 -3.35
C THR A 78 -7.08 -11.27 -2.66
N LEU A 79 -6.99 -11.20 -1.33
CA LEU A 79 -7.48 -10.08 -0.52
C LEU A 79 -6.47 -8.92 -0.46
N ILE A 80 -5.18 -9.23 -0.33
CA ILE A 80 -4.11 -8.25 -0.29
C ILE A 80 -3.27 -8.39 -1.57
N THR A 81 -3.34 -7.39 -2.42
CA THR A 81 -2.76 -7.38 -3.78
C THR A 81 -1.80 -6.21 -3.94
N ALA A 82 -1.10 -6.19 -5.08
CA ALA A 82 -0.21 -5.08 -5.46
C ALA A 82 -0.93 -3.71 -5.49
N GLU A 83 -2.25 -3.70 -5.65
CA GLU A 83 -3.05 -2.47 -5.75
C GLU A 83 -3.42 -1.89 -4.38
N ASN A 84 -3.52 -2.74 -3.36
CA ASN A 84 -4.12 -2.35 -2.08
C ASN A 84 -3.19 -2.50 -0.87
N TYR A 85 -2.09 -3.26 -0.96
CA TYR A 85 -1.24 -3.61 0.18
C TYR A 85 -0.62 -2.41 0.90
N ALA A 86 -0.49 -1.25 0.22
CA ALA A 86 0.06 -0.02 0.76
C ALA A 86 -1.00 0.98 1.24
N ASN A 87 -2.30 0.62 1.18
CA ASN A 87 -3.39 1.52 1.52
C ASN A 87 -4.10 1.09 2.82
N GLU A 88 -3.87 1.85 3.89
CA GLU A 88 -4.44 1.59 5.22
C GLU A 88 -5.96 1.42 5.22
N THR A 89 -6.67 2.21 4.42
CA THR A 89 -8.15 2.16 4.37
C THR A 89 -8.63 0.88 3.70
N LEU A 90 -7.98 0.47 2.60
CA LEU A 90 -8.36 -0.74 1.88
C LEU A 90 -7.99 -2.00 2.67
N VAL A 91 -6.77 -2.04 3.21
CA VAL A 91 -6.32 -3.15 4.07
C VAL A 91 -7.19 -3.24 5.33
N GLY A 92 -7.48 -2.11 5.98
CA GLY A 92 -8.41 -2.07 7.12
C GLY A 92 -9.83 -2.55 6.76
N GLY A 93 -10.30 -2.21 5.56
CA GLY A 93 -11.56 -2.72 5.00
C GLY A 93 -11.56 -4.24 4.87
N VAL A 94 -10.49 -4.82 4.31
CA VAL A 94 -10.31 -6.28 4.21
C VAL A 94 -10.36 -6.95 5.58
N ILE A 95 -9.67 -6.39 6.58
CA ILE A 95 -9.71 -6.95 7.95
C ILE A 95 -11.12 -6.91 8.53
N ARG A 96 -11.87 -5.85 8.27
CA ARG A 96 -13.26 -5.74 8.74
C ARG A 96 -14.18 -6.77 8.09
N GLU A 97 -14.00 -7.02 6.80
CA GLU A 97 -14.73 -8.05 6.04
C GLU A 97 -14.38 -9.47 6.49
N LEU A 98 -13.10 -9.72 6.79
CA LEU A 98 -12.68 -10.96 7.42
C LEU A 98 -13.31 -11.11 8.80
N GLY A 99 -13.48 -10.02 9.55
CA GLY A 99 -14.16 -9.99 10.83
C GLY A 99 -15.60 -10.48 10.74
N SER A 100 -16.38 -10.01 9.76
CA SER A 100 -17.76 -10.46 9.55
C SER A 100 -17.86 -11.88 8.99
N THR A 101 -16.89 -12.30 8.18
CA THR A 101 -16.92 -13.62 7.53
C THR A 101 -16.48 -14.75 8.46
N LEU A 102 -15.49 -14.49 9.33
CA LEU A 102 -14.87 -15.51 10.17
C LEU A 102 -15.46 -15.61 11.58
N CYS A 103 -16.20 -14.59 12.01
CA CYS A 103 -16.68 -14.43 13.37
C CYS A 103 -18.17 -14.05 13.35
N GLY A 104 -19.03 -14.93 13.87
CA GLY A 104 -20.47 -14.72 13.91
C GLY A 104 -21.31 -15.95 13.51
N GLY A 105 -20.68 -17.12 13.32
CA GLY A 105 -21.36 -18.37 13.01
C GLY A 105 -21.35 -19.36 14.18
N SER A 106 -22.04 -20.49 14.04
CA SER A 106 -21.97 -21.60 14.99
C SER A 106 -20.62 -22.33 14.96
N GLU A 107 -19.82 -22.14 13.90
CA GLU A 107 -18.46 -22.65 13.73
C GLU A 107 -17.49 -21.48 13.45
N ASP A 108 -17.17 -20.70 14.48
CA ASP A 108 -16.21 -19.60 14.38
C ASP A 108 -14.81 -20.13 14.03
N THR A 109 -14.30 -19.75 12.86
CA THR A 109 -12.99 -20.19 12.35
C THR A 109 -11.91 -19.11 12.51
N GLY A 110 -12.29 -17.88 12.90
CA GLY A 110 -11.38 -16.76 13.07
C GLY A 110 -10.46 -16.87 14.28
N GLY A 111 -10.75 -17.77 15.23
CA GLY A 111 -9.95 -17.96 16.45
C GLY A 111 -9.94 -16.70 17.33
N SER A 112 -8.79 -16.39 17.93
CA SER A 112 -8.61 -15.22 18.82
C SER A 112 -8.89 -13.88 18.16
N PHE A 113 -8.87 -13.81 16.82
CA PHE A 113 -9.28 -12.61 16.08
C PHE A 113 -10.73 -12.21 16.39
N CYS A 114 -11.62 -13.17 16.64
CA CYS A 114 -13.02 -12.90 16.94
C CYS A 114 -13.21 -12.12 18.26
N LEU A 115 -12.22 -12.12 19.16
CA LEU A 115 -12.25 -11.29 20.36
C LEU A 115 -12.24 -9.79 20.04
N PHE A 116 -11.69 -9.40 18.89
CA PHE A 116 -11.72 -8.02 18.42
C PHE A 116 -13.07 -7.65 17.81
N THR A 117 -13.81 -8.61 17.25
CA THR A 117 -15.07 -8.35 16.54
C THR A 117 -16.28 -8.23 17.48
N ILE A 118 -16.19 -8.74 18.72
CA ILE A 118 -17.23 -8.63 19.77
C ILE A 118 -17.75 -7.19 19.91
N LYS A 119 -16.85 -6.20 19.83
CA LYS A 119 -17.21 -4.78 19.82
C LYS A 119 -16.57 -4.09 18.62
N SER A 120 -17.39 -3.43 17.80
CA SER A 120 -16.94 -2.68 16.62
C SER A 120 -15.81 -1.68 16.91
N GLN A 121 -15.82 -1.06 18.10
CA GLN A 121 -14.77 -0.16 18.59
C GLN A 121 -13.43 -0.88 18.80
N LYS A 122 -13.43 -2.11 19.34
CA LYS A 122 -12.19 -2.88 19.56
C LYS A 122 -11.56 -3.29 18.23
N LEU A 123 -12.35 -3.74 17.28
CA LEU A 123 -11.87 -4.05 15.93
C LEU A 123 -11.26 -2.82 15.25
N THR A 124 -11.92 -1.67 15.37
CA THR A 124 -11.42 -0.40 14.80
C THR A 124 -10.09 0.01 15.43
N GLN A 125 -9.94 -0.13 16.75
CA GLN A 125 -8.69 0.16 17.44
C GLN A 125 -7.56 -0.79 17.01
N ALA A 126 -7.86 -2.09 16.90
CA ALA A 126 -6.89 -3.09 16.46
C ALA A 126 -6.42 -2.84 15.02
N ILE A 127 -7.35 -2.48 14.12
CA ILE A 127 -7.04 -2.08 12.74
C ILE A 127 -6.10 -0.86 12.75
N ASN A 128 -6.46 0.19 13.47
CA ASN A 128 -5.66 1.42 13.51
C ASN A 128 -4.28 1.23 14.16
N GLY A 129 -4.15 0.27 15.09
CA GLY A 129 -2.86 -0.05 15.73
C GLY A 129 -1.96 -0.94 14.88
N HIS A 130 -2.51 -1.91 14.15
CA HIS A 130 -1.72 -2.95 13.50
C HIS A 130 -1.55 -2.78 11.99
N VAL A 131 -2.56 -2.23 11.29
CA VAL A 131 -2.49 -2.07 9.83
C VAL A 131 -1.36 -1.14 9.38
N PRO A 132 -1.17 0.06 9.95
CA PRO A 132 -0.07 0.94 9.54
C PRO A 132 1.31 0.30 9.73
N ASN A 133 1.49 -0.45 10.82
CA ASN A 133 2.73 -1.17 11.10
C ASN A 133 2.98 -2.30 10.08
N ALA A 134 1.94 -3.07 9.73
CA ALA A 134 2.05 -4.10 8.72
C ALA A 134 2.44 -3.52 7.36
N ILE A 135 1.81 -2.41 6.96
CA ILE A 135 2.11 -1.70 5.71
C ILE A 135 3.53 -1.13 5.72
N SER A 136 3.96 -0.55 6.83
CA SER A 136 5.31 -0.01 6.98
C SER A 136 6.37 -1.10 6.80
N LYS A 137 6.21 -2.24 7.48
CA LYS A 137 7.10 -3.40 7.33
C LYS A 137 7.09 -3.96 5.92
N GLY A 138 5.91 -4.10 5.31
CA GLY A 138 5.78 -4.56 3.93
C GLY A 138 6.49 -3.63 2.94
N THR A 139 6.29 -2.31 3.08
CA THR A 139 6.92 -1.31 2.20
C THR A 139 8.43 -1.29 2.34
N ALA A 140 8.95 -1.45 3.57
CA ALA A 140 10.37 -1.62 3.82
C ALA A 140 10.90 -2.88 3.10
N GLU A 141 10.19 -4.00 3.20
CA GLU A 141 10.57 -5.23 2.51
C GLU A 141 10.61 -5.04 0.98
N VAL A 142 9.62 -4.37 0.40
CA VAL A 142 9.61 -4.06 -1.05
C VAL A 142 10.91 -3.36 -1.45
N VAL A 143 11.34 -2.35 -0.70
CA VAL A 143 12.57 -1.60 -0.99
C VAL A 143 13.79 -2.50 -0.87
N THR A 144 13.88 -3.31 0.19
CA THR A 144 15.03 -4.19 0.42
C THR A 144 15.18 -5.26 -0.67
N VAL A 145 14.10 -5.93 -1.03
CA VAL A 145 14.10 -7.00 -2.04
C VAL A 145 14.29 -6.42 -3.43
N THR A 146 13.65 -5.30 -3.76
CA THR A 146 13.87 -4.63 -5.05
C THR A 146 15.34 -4.23 -5.19
N LYS A 147 15.95 -3.65 -4.14
CA LYS A 147 17.38 -3.30 -4.16
C LYS A 147 18.27 -4.53 -4.32
N ALA A 148 17.97 -5.63 -3.63
CA ALA A 148 18.73 -6.86 -3.74
C ALA A 148 18.65 -7.48 -5.15
N GLU A 149 17.46 -7.53 -5.75
CA GLU A 149 17.26 -8.05 -7.10
C GLU A 149 17.92 -7.17 -8.16
N MET A 150 17.84 -5.86 -8.02
CA MET A 150 18.58 -4.91 -8.88
C MET A 150 20.10 -5.03 -8.72
N GLY A 151 20.58 -5.38 -7.51
CA GLY A 151 22.00 -5.65 -7.25
C GLY A 151 22.53 -6.88 -8.01
N LYS A 152 21.70 -7.92 -8.18
CA LYS A 152 22.07 -9.12 -8.97
C LYS A 152 22.25 -8.81 -10.45
N VAL A 153 21.38 -7.95 -10.99
CA VAL A 153 21.48 -7.48 -12.39
C VAL A 153 22.76 -6.67 -12.60
N THR A 154 23.13 -5.86 -11.60
CA THR A 154 24.36 -5.06 -11.61
C THR A 154 25.63 -5.92 -11.59
N ALA A 155 25.63 -6.99 -10.80
CA ALA A 155 26.74 -7.94 -10.75
C ALA A 155 26.96 -8.71 -12.06
N THR A 156 25.90 -8.84 -12.88
CA THR A 156 25.93 -9.59 -14.14
C THR A 156 26.22 -8.69 -15.36
N GLY A 157 25.84 -7.40 -15.32
CA GLY A 157 25.95 -6.47 -16.45
C GLY A 157 27.22 -5.60 -16.51
N GLY A 158 28.03 -5.57 -15.45
CA GLY A 158 29.23 -4.72 -15.38
C GLY A 158 28.94 -3.25 -15.01
N SER A 159 30.01 -2.44 -14.89
CA SER A 159 30.02 -1.13 -14.22
C SER A 159 29.09 -0.06 -14.84
N TYR A 160 28.74 -0.17 -16.13
CA TYR A 160 27.88 0.79 -16.83
C TYR A 160 26.41 0.74 -16.36
N PHE A 161 25.92 -0.42 -15.92
CA PHE A 161 24.54 -0.56 -15.45
C PHE A 161 24.37 -0.09 -14.00
N THR A 162 25.44 -0.08 -13.22
CA THR A 162 25.46 0.33 -11.79
C THR A 162 24.88 1.73 -11.58
N GLY A 163 25.32 2.71 -12.38
CA GLY A 163 24.89 4.10 -12.20
C GLY A 163 23.42 4.31 -12.54
N ILE A 164 22.97 3.69 -13.64
CA ILE A 164 21.58 3.78 -14.11
C ILE A 164 20.63 3.11 -13.11
N ILE A 165 21.00 1.93 -12.61
CA ILE A 165 20.19 1.16 -11.67
C ILE A 165 20.09 1.83 -10.30
N VAL A 166 21.20 2.36 -9.77
CA VAL A 166 21.20 3.08 -8.49
C VAL A 166 20.29 4.31 -8.56
N SER A 167 20.31 5.04 -9.68
CA SER A 167 19.41 6.17 -9.91
C SER A 167 17.94 5.76 -9.84
N VAL A 168 17.57 4.64 -10.46
CA VAL A 168 16.19 4.10 -10.42
C VAL A 168 15.77 3.72 -9.01
N VAL A 169 16.62 3.01 -8.24
CA VAL A 169 16.31 2.63 -6.85
C VAL A 169 16.09 3.87 -5.98
N VAL A 170 16.91 4.91 -6.15
CA VAL A 170 16.74 6.19 -5.43
C VAL A 170 15.41 6.84 -5.77
N ILE A 171 15.01 6.87 -7.05
CA ILE A 171 13.72 7.44 -7.48
C ILE A 171 12.55 6.65 -6.86
N VAL A 172 12.59 5.32 -6.84
CA VAL A 172 11.54 4.48 -6.22
C VAL A 172 11.38 4.81 -4.75
N VAL A 173 12.48 4.93 -4.02
CA VAL A 173 12.45 5.26 -2.58
C VAL A 173 11.83 6.65 -2.35
N ILE A 174 12.21 7.66 -3.16
CA ILE A 174 11.64 9.01 -3.06
C ILE A 174 10.14 9.01 -3.34
N VAL A 175 9.69 8.30 -4.38
CA VAL A 175 8.26 8.20 -4.73
C VAL A 175 7.46 7.51 -3.63
N LEU A 176 7.98 6.43 -3.02
CA LEU A 176 7.32 5.75 -1.90
C LEU A 176 7.21 6.64 -0.65
N VAL A 177 8.25 7.40 -0.32
CA VAL A 177 8.22 8.38 0.78
C VAL A 177 7.19 9.48 0.49
N MET A 178 7.11 9.98 -0.74
CA MET A 178 6.11 10.98 -1.13
C MET A 178 4.68 10.42 -1.04
N ILE A 179 4.44 9.19 -1.47
CA ILE A 179 3.13 8.54 -1.40
C ILE A 179 2.70 8.33 0.06
N THR A 180 3.59 7.79 0.91
CA THR A 180 3.28 7.56 2.32
C THR A 180 2.94 8.86 3.06
N ILE A 181 3.77 9.91 2.90
CA ILE A 181 3.51 11.25 3.47
C ILE A 181 2.20 11.82 2.92
N TYR A 182 1.97 11.72 1.61
CA TYR A 182 0.75 12.20 0.96
C TYR A 182 -0.51 11.52 1.51
N LEU A 183 -0.47 10.19 1.69
CA LEU A 183 -1.59 9.42 2.23
C LEU A 183 -1.88 9.81 3.68
N ILE A 184 -0.85 9.98 4.52
CA ILE A 184 -1.00 10.49 5.90
C ILE A 184 -1.66 11.87 5.89
N LEU A 185 -1.19 12.80 5.05
CA LEU A 185 -1.74 14.15 4.96
C LEU A 185 -3.18 14.17 4.41
N ARG A 186 -3.48 13.33 3.43
CA ARG A 186 -4.82 13.18 2.86
C ARG A 186 -5.80 12.62 3.89
N HIS A 187 -5.37 11.62 4.65
CA HIS A 187 -6.16 11.04 5.73
C HIS A 187 -6.48 12.09 6.82
N ARG A 188 -5.48 12.87 7.26
CA ARG A 188 -5.67 13.97 8.21
C ARG A 188 -6.65 15.03 7.70
N ARG A 189 -6.61 15.36 6.40
CA ARG A 189 -7.54 16.33 5.78
C ARG A 189 -8.98 15.82 5.78
N LYS A 190 -9.21 14.55 5.41
CA LYS A 190 -10.56 13.95 5.45
C LYS A 190 -11.15 13.95 6.86
N SER A 191 -10.36 13.61 7.87
CA SER A 191 -10.81 13.63 9.28
C SER A 191 -11.22 15.03 9.76
N LYS A 192 -10.56 16.09 9.29
CA LYS A 192 -10.95 17.47 9.64
C LYS A 192 -12.28 17.89 9.01
N MET A 193 -12.54 17.47 7.77
CA MET A 193 -13.77 17.85 7.05
C MET A 193 -15.02 17.16 7.62
N THR A 194 -14.91 15.90 8.05
CA THR A 194 -16.03 15.18 8.67
C THR A 194 -16.44 15.81 10.01
N LYS A 195 -15.47 16.24 10.83
CA LYS A 195 -15.75 16.97 12.08
C LYS A 195 -16.47 18.30 11.82
N LYS A 196 -16.03 19.10 10.84
CA LYS A 196 -16.68 20.37 10.49
C LYS A 196 -18.16 20.21 10.08
N LEU A 197 -18.48 19.16 9.33
CA LEU A 197 -19.86 18.84 8.95
C LEU A 197 -20.74 18.48 10.16
N GLN A 198 -20.19 17.79 11.15
CA GLN A 198 -20.92 17.48 12.39
C GLN A 198 -21.19 18.74 13.21
N TYR A 199 -20.21 19.65 13.35
CA TYR A 199 -20.42 20.94 14.04
C TYR A 199 -21.45 21.83 13.33
N MET A 200 -21.47 21.86 11.99
CA MET A 200 -22.49 22.62 11.24
C MET A 200 -23.90 22.06 11.40
N LYS A 201 -24.06 20.77 11.66
CA LYS A 201 -25.38 20.17 11.93
C LYS A 201 -25.89 20.51 13.32
N LEU A 202 -25.02 20.46 14.33
CA LEU A 202 -25.36 20.80 15.72
C LEU A 202 -25.71 22.28 15.93
N LEU A 203 -25.22 23.17 15.07
CA LEU A 203 -25.55 24.62 15.10
C LEU A 203 -26.84 24.97 14.34
N LYS A 204 -27.48 23.99 13.70
CA LYS A 204 -28.67 24.19 12.86
C LYS A 204 -29.95 23.61 13.48
N GLU A 205 -29.83 22.95 14.63
CA GLU A 205 -30.90 22.68 15.59
C GLU A 205 -30.85 23.74 16.70
#